data_AF-A0A962SWX2-F1
#
_entry.id   AF-A0A962SWX2-F1
#
_cell.length_a   1.000
_cell.length_b   1.000
_cell.length_c   1.000
_cell.angle_alpha   90.00
_cell.angle_beta   90.00
_cell.angle_gamma   90.00
#
_symmetry.space_group_name_H-M   'P 1'
#
loop_
_entity.id
_entity.type
_entity.pdbx_description
1 polymer ?
#
loop_
_entity_poly.entity_id
_entity_poly.type
_entity_poly.pdbx_seq_one_letter_code
_entity_poly.pdbx_strand_id
1 'polypeptide(L)'
;MSAIPQDFLRATAELSAAATRPFPNSRKIYLTGSRPDLRVPLREIAQQPTPTGFGIEANPPVPVYDSSGPYTDPAATIDLLAGLPSVRAGWIEERGDTERLTGP
;
A
#
# COMPACT_ATOMS: atom_id res chain seq x y z
N MET A 1 -25.24 -11.97 -24.70
CA MET A 1 -24.33 -12.93 -24.04
C MET A 1 -23.07 -12.16 -23.70
N SER A 2 -22.76 -11.97 -22.42
CA SER A 2 -21.51 -11.30 -22.02
C SER A 2 -20.34 -12.25 -22.32
N ALA A 3 -19.38 -11.80 -23.13
CA ALA A 3 -18.26 -12.61 -23.60
C ALA A 3 -17.12 -12.73 -22.57
N ILE A 4 -17.36 -12.33 -21.32
CA ILE A 4 -16.37 -12.46 -20.24
C ILE A 4 -16.63 -13.80 -19.54
N PRO A 5 -15.72 -14.78 -19.63
CA PRO A 5 -15.86 -16.03 -18.91
C PRO A 5 -15.98 -15.76 -17.42
N GLN A 6 -16.96 -16.36 -16.74
CA GLN A 6 -17.16 -16.17 -15.29
C GLN A 6 -15.91 -16.53 -14.48
N ASP A 7 -15.11 -17.46 -14.98
CA ASP A 7 -13.82 -17.86 -14.38
C ASP A 7 -12.78 -16.73 -14.39
N PHE A 8 -12.80 -15.86 -15.41
CA PHE A 8 -11.92 -14.69 -15.46
C PHE A 8 -12.30 -13.68 -14.37
N LEU A 9 -13.60 -13.39 -14.23
CA LEU A 9 -14.11 -12.48 -13.20
C LEU A 9 -13.82 -13.01 -11.78
N ARG A 10 -13.90 -14.33 -11.59
CA ARG A 10 -13.55 -14.98 -10.33
C ARG A 10 -12.05 -14.92 -10.04
N ALA A 11 -11.20 -15.17 -11.03
CA ALA A 11 -9.75 -15.08 -10.89
C ALA A 11 -9.26 -13.65 -10.61
N THR A 12 -9.94 -12.63 -11.15
CA THR A 12 -9.66 -11.22 -10.84
C THR A 12 -10.19 -10.79 -9.47
N ALA A 13 -11.24 -11.44 -8.97
CA ALA A 13 -11.81 -11.16 -7.65
C ALA A 13 -11.01 -11.82 -6.51
N GLU A 14 -10.43 -13.00 -6.75
CA GLU A 14 -9.65 -13.75 -5.78
C GLU A 14 -8.14 -13.52 -6.01
N LEU A 15 -7.63 -12.35 -5.57
CA LEU A 15 -6.20 -12.07 -5.61
C LEU A 15 -5.44 -13.14 -4.79
N SER A 16 -4.31 -13.64 -5.32
CA SER A 16 -3.52 -14.62 -4.57
C SER A 16 -3.11 -14.04 -3.22
N ALA A 17 -3.26 -14.83 -2.15
CA ALA A 17 -2.86 -14.41 -0.82
C ALA A 17 -1.38 -13.99 -0.75
N ALA A 18 -0.53 -14.51 -1.63
CA ALA A 18 0.88 -14.12 -1.72
C ALA A 18 1.07 -12.66 -2.14
N ALA A 19 0.14 -12.08 -2.90
CA ALA A 19 0.21 -10.70 -3.37
C ALA A 19 -0.22 -9.68 -2.32
N THR A 20 -1.10 -10.07 -1.38
CA THR A 20 -1.61 -9.18 -0.31
C THR A 20 -1.09 -9.49 1.09
N ARG A 21 -0.32 -10.57 1.25
CA ARG A 21 0.22 -10.94 2.55
C ARG A 21 1.22 -9.88 3.05
N PRO A 22 1.03 -9.34 4.27
CA PRO A 22 2.04 -8.48 4.89
C PRO A 22 3.39 -9.20 5.01
N PHE A 23 4.48 -8.45 4.84
CA PHE A 23 5.81 -8.99 5.04
C PHE A 23 6.00 -9.49 6.49
N PRO A 24 6.66 -10.64 6.71
CA PRO A 24 6.91 -11.15 8.05
C PRO A 24 7.59 -10.12 8.96
N ASN A 25 7.17 -10.08 10.23
CA ASN A 25 7.67 -9.15 11.25
C ASN A 25 7.70 -7.68 10.81
N SER A 26 6.88 -7.31 9.83
CA SER A 26 6.81 -5.96 9.30
C SER A 26 5.39 -5.44 9.36
N ARG A 27 5.23 -4.13 9.52
CA ARG A 27 3.93 -3.46 9.29
C ARG A 27 4.09 -2.26 8.38
N LYS A 28 3.07 -2.01 7.55
CA LYS A 28 2.95 -0.80 6.75
C LYS A 28 2.82 0.40 7.68
N ILE A 29 3.57 1.45 7.40
CA ILE A 29 3.43 2.75 8.06
C ILE A 29 3.42 3.85 7.00
N TYR A 30 2.86 4.99 7.38
CA TYR A 30 2.79 6.15 6.51
C TYR A 30 3.31 7.37 7.26
N LEU A 31 4.27 8.06 6.66
CA LEU A 31 4.69 9.37 7.13
C LEU A 31 3.91 10.44 6.36
N THR A 32 3.39 11.43 7.08
CA THR A 32 2.86 12.64 6.44
C THR A 32 4.04 13.47 5.93
N GLY A 33 4.06 13.80 4.65
CA GLY A 33 5.09 14.68 4.09
C GLY A 33 4.72 16.15 4.20
N SER A 34 5.06 16.94 3.18
CA SER A 34 4.87 18.39 3.19
C SER A 34 3.41 18.87 3.17
N ARG A 35 2.44 17.95 3.00
CA ARG A 35 1.01 18.24 2.96
C ARG A 35 0.22 17.14 3.68
N PRO A 36 -0.94 17.44 4.30
CA PRO A 36 -1.68 16.49 5.14
C PRO A 36 -2.13 15.21 4.42
N ASP A 37 -2.42 15.31 3.13
CA ASP A 37 -2.88 14.24 2.25
C ASP A 37 -1.73 13.44 1.60
N LEU A 38 -0.48 13.87 1.74
CA LEU A 38 0.69 13.13 1.24
C LEU A 38 1.16 12.11 2.27
N ARG A 39 0.71 10.87 2.09
CA ARG A 39 1.08 9.71 2.91
C ARG A 39 2.20 8.90 2.23
N VAL A 40 3.44 9.08 2.69
CA VAL A 40 4.63 8.38 2.16
C VAL A 40 4.73 6.99 2.77
N PRO A 41 4.66 5.91 1.96
CA PRO A 41 4.69 4.54 2.48
C PRO A 41 6.09 4.10 2.88
N LEU A 42 6.19 3.52 4.06
CA LEU A 42 7.32 2.72 4.51
C LEU A 42 6.78 1.41 5.08
N ARG A 43 7.67 0.46 5.33
CA ARG A 43 7.41 -0.62 6.28
C ARG A 43 8.41 -0.54 7.40
N GLU A 44 7.98 -0.83 8.62
CA GLU A 44 8.88 -0.97 9.75
C GLU A 44 9.04 -2.44 10.14
N ILE A 45 10.27 -2.86 10.44
CA ILE A 45 10.62 -4.23 10.80
C ILE A 45 10.82 -4.27 12.31
N ALA A 46 10.05 -5.11 12.99
CA ALA A 46 10.22 -5.37 14.42
C ALA A 46 11.48 -6.20 14.66
N GLN A 47 12.30 -5.76 15.62
CA GLN A 47 13.52 -6.45 16.04
C GLN A 47 13.25 -7.23 17.32
N GLN A 48 13.91 -8.38 17.49
CA GLN A 48 13.90 -9.08 18.78
C GLN A 48 14.72 -8.27 19.79
N PRO A 49 14.34 -8.25 21.08
CA PRO A 49 15.15 -7.62 22.13
C PRO A 49 16.53 -8.28 22.28
N THR A 50 17.55 -7.49 22.65
CA THR A 50 18.92 -7.96 22.90
C THR A 50 19.08 -8.37 24.36
N PRO A 51 19.49 -9.61 24.67
CA PRO A 51 19.93 -9.97 26.02
C PRO A 51 21.27 -9.30 26.33
N THR A 52 21.35 -8.58 27.45
CA THR A 52 22.56 -7.90 27.94
C THR A 52 22.91 -8.39 29.34
N GLY A 53 24.12 -8.08 29.83
CA GLY A 53 24.52 -8.37 31.20
C GLY A 53 23.67 -7.66 32.27
N PHE A 54 22.90 -6.63 31.89
CA PHE A 54 22.04 -5.84 32.79
C PHE A 54 20.54 -6.11 32.60
N GLY A 55 20.16 -7.09 31.76
CA GLY A 55 18.76 -7.42 31.46
C GLY A 55 18.45 -7.45 29.97
N ILE A 56 17.18 -7.28 29.59
CA ILE A 56 16.72 -7.30 28.20
C ILE A 56 16.61 -5.86 27.68
N GLU A 57 17.29 -5.55 26.58
CA GLU A 57 17.23 -4.26 25.90
C GLU A 57 16.30 -4.33 24.68
N ALA A 58 15.30 -3.45 24.63
CA ALA A 58 14.37 -3.39 23.50
C ALA A 58 15.01 -2.66 22.31
N ASN A 59 14.99 -3.29 21.13
CA ASN A 59 15.49 -2.68 19.91
C ASN A 59 14.36 -1.89 19.21
N PRO A 60 14.60 -0.65 18.77
CA PRO A 60 13.60 0.11 18.02
C PRO A 60 13.32 -0.56 16.67
N PRO A 61 12.11 -0.46 16.11
CA PRO A 61 11.82 -1.01 14.80
C PRO A 61 12.61 -0.26 13.71
N VAL A 62 12.98 -0.97 12.63
CA VAL A 62 13.75 -0.39 11.51
C VAL A 62 12.82 0.00 10.37
N PRO A 63 12.63 1.30 10.08
CA PRO A 63 11.87 1.74 8.93
C PRO A 63 12.68 1.55 7.64
N VAL A 64 12.05 0.99 6.61
CA VAL A 64 12.64 0.80 5.28
C VAL A 64 11.67 1.22 4.18
N TYR A 65 12.22 1.54 3.02
CA TYR A 65 11.45 1.84 1.82
C TYR A 65 10.53 0.67 1.43
N ASP A 66 9.29 0.98 1.03
CA ASP A 66 8.29 -0.03 0.68
C ASP A 66 7.53 0.32 -0.60
N SER A 67 7.92 -0.34 -1.70
CA SER A 67 7.31 -0.22 -3.02
C SER A 67 6.08 -1.11 -3.24
N SER A 68 5.65 -1.88 -2.24
CA SER A 68 4.52 -2.81 -2.40
C SER A 68 3.15 -2.12 -2.56
N GLY A 69 3.07 -0.81 -2.37
CA GLY A 69 1.82 -0.06 -2.48
C GLY A 69 0.77 -0.50 -1.44
N PRO A 70 -0.53 -0.33 -1.73
CA PRO A 70 -1.61 -0.71 -0.81
C PRO A 70 -1.77 -2.23 -0.65
N TYR A 71 -1.11 -3.05 -1.48
CA TYR A 71 -1.30 -4.50 -1.46
C TYR A 71 -0.89 -5.14 -0.13
N THR A 72 0.11 -4.60 0.57
CA THR A 72 0.53 -5.10 1.89
C THR A 72 -0.05 -4.31 3.06
N ASP A 73 -0.92 -3.33 2.79
CA ASP A 73 -1.63 -2.58 3.83
C ASP A 73 -2.90 -3.37 4.22
N PRO A 74 -2.99 -3.91 5.45
CA PRO A 74 -4.16 -4.67 5.88
C PRO A 74 -5.44 -3.80 5.97
N ALA A 75 -5.32 -2.47 5.97
CA ALA A 75 -6.47 -1.57 5.93
C ALA A 75 -6.96 -1.26 4.50
N ALA A 76 -6.21 -1.66 3.46
CA ALA A 76 -6.59 -1.43 2.08
C ALA A 76 -7.49 -2.56 1.56
N THR A 77 -8.59 -2.19 0.89
CA THR A 77 -9.39 -3.12 0.09
C THR A 77 -8.91 -3.08 -1.34
N ILE A 78 -8.47 -4.23 -1.87
CA ILE A 78 -7.97 -4.34 -3.25
C ILE A 78 -9.07 -4.90 -4.14
N ASP A 79 -9.50 -4.09 -5.11
CA ASP A 79 -10.40 -4.48 -6.19
C ASP A 79 -9.69 -4.23 -7.53
N LEU A 80 -9.34 -5.31 -8.23
CA LEU A 80 -8.65 -5.22 -9.51
C LEU A 80 -9.52 -4.66 -10.64
N LEU A 81 -10.85 -4.79 -10.54
CA LEU A 81 -11.78 -4.24 -11.53
C LEU A 81 -11.95 -2.72 -11.35
N ALA A 82 -11.91 -2.24 -10.10
CA ALA A 82 -11.95 -0.82 -9.79
C ALA A 82 -10.58 -0.13 -9.97
N GLY A 83 -9.48 -0.87 -9.83
CA GLY A 83 -8.13 -0.34 -9.82
C GLY A 83 -7.76 0.33 -8.49
N LEU A 84 -6.56 0.91 -8.43
CA LEU A 84 -6.08 1.59 -7.22
C LEU A 84 -6.69 2.99 -7.06
N PRO A 85 -6.88 3.48 -5.82
CA PRO A 85 -7.31 4.85 -5.57
C PRO A 85 -6.38 5.87 -6.25
N SER A 86 -6.97 6.91 -6.87
CA SER A 86 -6.21 7.98 -7.51
C SER A 86 -5.69 8.99 -6.48
N VAL A 87 -4.68 8.59 -5.71
CA VAL A 87 -4.13 9.37 -4.58
C VAL A 87 -3.47 10.69 -4.98
N ARG A 88 -3.24 10.92 -6.28
CA ARG A 88 -2.58 12.13 -6.82
C ARG A 88 -3.51 13.01 -7.66
N ALA A 89 -4.77 12.64 -7.85
CA ALA A 89 -5.70 13.38 -8.73
C ALA A 89 -5.78 14.86 -8.34
N GLY A 90 -6.06 15.15 -7.06
CA GLY A 90 -6.12 16.53 -6.57
C GLY A 90 -4.83 17.31 -6.82
N TRP A 91 -3.65 16.69 -6.64
CA TRP A 91 -2.37 17.35 -6.86
C TRP A 91 -2.11 17.67 -8.33
N ILE A 92 -2.70 16.90 -9.24
CA ILE A 92 -2.62 17.13 -10.68
C ILE A 92 -3.53 18.29 -11.07
N GLU A 93 -4.77 18.29 -10.58
CA GLU A 93 -5.73 19.37 -10.82
C GLU A 93 -5.25 20.71 -10.26
N GLU A 94 -4.68 20.72 -9.05
CA GLU A 94 -4.16 21.90 -8.37
C GLU A 94 -3.06 22.66 -9.15
N ARG A 95 -2.31 21.99 -10.03
CA ARG A 95 -1.26 22.65 -10.81
C ARG A 95 -1.80 23.52 -11.93
N GLY A 96 -3.06 23.32 -12.36
CA GLY A 96 -3.65 24.06 -13.46
C GLY A 96 -2.95 23.88 -14.81
N ASP A 97 -2.18 22.79 -14.96
CA ASP A 97 -1.35 22.49 -16.13
C ASP A 97 -1.89 21.34 -16.99
N THR A 98 -3.13 20.89 -16.72
CA THR A 98 -3.80 19.80 -17.44
C THR A 98 -5.23 20.17 -17.81
N GLU A 99 -5.74 19.54 -18.87
CA GLU A 99 -7.13 19.64 -19.32
C GLU A 99 -7.78 18.26 -19.29
N ARG A 100 -9.00 18.18 -18.74
CA ARG A 100 -9.78 16.93 -18.75
C ARG A 100 -10.48 16.78 -20.09
N LEU A 101 -9.99 15.86 -20.91
CA LEU A 101 -10.66 15.49 -22.15
C LEU A 101 -12.02 14.84 -21.85
N THR A 102 -13.03 15.12 -22.68
CA THR A 102 -14.36 14.51 -22.58
C THR A 102 -14.38 13.01 -22.91
N GLY A 103 -13.24 12.45 -23.35
CA GLY A 103 -13.11 11.10 -23.89
C GLY A 103 -13.31 11.08 -25.41
N PRO A 104 -13.19 9.90 -26.06
CA PRO A 104 -13.81 9.67 -27.37
C PRO A 104 -15.34 9.77 -27.30
#